data_AF-A0A971MTE9-F1
#
_entry.id   AF-A0A971MTE9-F1
#
_cell.length_a   1.000
_cell.length_b   1.000
_cell.length_c   1.000
_cell.angle_alpha   90.00
_cell.angle_beta   90.00
_cell.angle_gamma   90.00
#
_symmetry.space_group_name_H-M   'P 1'
#
loop_
_entity.id
_entity.type
_entity.pdbx_description
1 polymer ?
#
loop_
_entity_poly.entity_id
_entity_poly.type
_entity_poly.pdbx_seq_one_letter_code
_entity_poly.pdbx_strand_id
1 'polypeptide(L)'
;MKLSIAILNDISKKIDYGLTTSSTTDDIGPKFLRITDIQDDNVNWDTVPFCKCSNEENSKYALDIGDIVFARTGATTGKSF
;
A
#
# COMPACT_ATOMS: atom_id res chain seq x y z
N MET A 1 7.55 32.03 -8.68
CA MET A 1 6.77 30.88 -8.15
C MET A 1 7.23 30.63 -6.73
N LYS A 2 6.35 30.70 -5.73
CA LYS A 2 6.71 30.51 -4.31
C LYS A 2 6.27 29.10 -3.93
N LEU A 3 7.23 28.22 -3.64
CA LEU A 3 6.91 26.87 -3.14
C LEU A 3 6.53 26.98 -1.66
N SER A 4 5.44 26.33 -1.27
CA SER A 4 4.99 26.25 0.12
C SER A 4 5.24 24.85 0.66
N ILE A 5 5.78 24.78 1.88
CA ILE A 5 5.97 23.53 2.62
C ILE A 5 4.67 23.22 3.37
N ALA A 6 4.22 21.97 3.35
CA ALA A 6 3.06 21.48 4.08
C ALA A 6 3.38 20.14 4.75
N ILE A 7 2.70 19.84 5.85
CA ILE A 7 2.74 18.51 6.49
C ILE A 7 1.83 17.59 5.66
N LEU A 8 2.27 16.36 5.37
CA LEU A 8 1.48 15.42 4.55
C LEU A 8 0.06 15.22 5.09
N ASN A 9 -0.08 15.17 6.42
CA ASN A 9 -1.36 15.05 7.09
C ASN A 9 -2.35 16.18 6.73
N ASP A 10 -1.86 17.39 6.44
CA ASP A 10 -2.70 18.55 6.13
C ASP A 10 -3.19 18.53 4.67
N ILE A 11 -2.58 17.70 3.82
CA ILE A 11 -2.86 17.62 2.38
C ILE A 11 -3.35 16.23 1.94
N SER A 12 -3.53 15.30 2.87
CA SER A 12 -4.01 13.94 2.62
C SER A 12 -5.38 13.73 3.26
N LYS A 13 -6.25 12.94 2.62
CA LYS A 13 -7.53 12.53 3.24
C LYS A 13 -7.34 11.52 4.37
N LYS A 14 -6.27 10.72 4.30
CA LYS A 14 -6.00 9.61 5.20
C LYS A 14 -4.54 9.20 5.11
N ILE A 15 -3.95 8.85 6.25
CA ILE A 15 -2.62 8.23 6.36
C ILE A 15 -2.79 6.95 7.17
N ASP A 16 -2.43 5.81 6.59
CA ASP A 16 -2.64 4.48 7.18
C ASP A 16 -1.42 3.59 6.95
N TYR A 17 -1.28 2.57 7.79
CA TYR A 17 -0.24 1.54 7.71
C TYR A 17 -0.71 0.25 7.04
N GLY A 18 -1.98 0.20 6.63
CA GLY A 18 -2.58 -0.96 6.00
C GLY A 18 -2.88 -2.07 7.02
N LEU A 19 -3.11 -3.27 6.49
CA LEU A 19 -3.45 -4.45 7.28
C LEU A 19 -2.21 -5.29 7.59
N THR A 20 -2.06 -5.74 8.84
CA THR A 20 -1.05 -6.75 9.20
C THR A 20 -1.71 -8.13 9.22
N THR A 21 -1.46 -8.93 8.19
CA THR A 21 -1.99 -10.30 8.07
C THR A 21 -1.06 -11.16 7.22
N SER A 22 -1.28 -12.47 7.21
CA SER A 22 -0.58 -13.41 6.34
C SER A 22 -1.11 -13.36 4.91
N SER A 23 -0.21 -13.43 3.93
CA SER A 23 -0.56 -13.61 2.52
C SER A 23 -0.64 -15.09 2.13
N THR A 24 -1.45 -15.42 1.14
CA THR A 24 -1.51 -16.74 0.50
C THR A 24 -1.59 -16.61 -1.02
N THR A 25 -1.18 -17.63 -1.76
CA THR A 25 -1.40 -17.73 -3.21
C THR A 25 -2.80 -18.19 -3.56
N ASP A 26 -3.54 -18.74 -2.59
CA ASP A 26 -4.92 -19.17 -2.80
C ASP A 26 -5.85 -17.97 -2.89
N ASP A 27 -6.77 -17.97 -3.86
CA ASP A 27 -7.75 -16.91 -4.05
C ASP A 27 -8.86 -16.98 -2.98
N ILE A 28 -8.57 -16.41 -1.81
CA ILE A 28 -9.44 -16.46 -0.62
C ILE A 28 -9.95 -15.08 -0.17
N GLY A 29 -9.73 -14.04 -0.98
CA GLY A 29 -10.02 -12.67 -0.59
C GLY A 29 -9.38 -11.66 -1.55
N PRO A 30 -9.21 -10.39 -1.15
CA PRO A 30 -8.59 -9.39 -2.01
C PRO A 30 -7.10 -9.62 -2.18
N LYS A 31 -6.53 -9.03 -3.25
CA LYS A 31 -5.08 -8.92 -3.43
C LYS A 31 -4.48 -8.09 -2.31
N PHE A 32 -3.37 -8.56 -1.75
CA PHE A 32 -2.69 -7.99 -0.60
C PHE A 32 -1.31 -7.48 -1.02
N LEU A 33 -1.23 -6.20 -1.35
CA LEU A 33 -0.01 -5.52 -1.76
C LEU A 33 0.98 -5.44 -0.60
N ARG A 34 2.16 -6.02 -0.76
CA ARG A 34 3.25 -5.97 0.23
C ARG A 34 4.41 -5.13 -0.28
N ILE A 35 5.29 -4.72 0.63
CA ILE A 35 6.50 -3.95 0.30
C ILE A 35 7.36 -4.65 -0.78
N THR A 36 7.43 -5.98 -0.78
CA THR A 36 8.20 -6.75 -1.77
C THR A 36 7.57 -6.76 -3.16
N ASP A 37 6.28 -6.47 -3.26
CA ASP A 37 5.55 -6.51 -4.54
C ASP A 37 5.69 -5.18 -5.31
N ILE A 38 6.27 -4.15 -4.68
CA ILE A 38 6.62 -2.86 -5.27
C ILE A 38 8.09 -2.91 -5.69
N GLN A 39 8.34 -2.95 -7.00
CA GLN A 39 9.69 -2.99 -7.58
C GLN A 39 9.75 -2.05 -8.77
N ASP A 40 10.84 -1.30 -8.90
CA ASP A 40 11.12 -0.42 -10.05
C ASP A 40 9.90 0.45 -10.46
N ASP A 41 9.32 1.16 -9.49
CA ASP A 41 8.12 2.02 -9.62
C ASP A 41 6.86 1.35 -10.14
N ASN A 42 6.82 0.03 -10.07
CA ASN A 42 5.72 -0.73 -10.60
C ASN A 42 5.27 -1.83 -9.65
N VAL A 43 4.07 -2.31 -9.92
CA VAL A 43 3.47 -3.45 -9.26
C VAL A 43 3.01 -4.40 -10.35
N ASN A 44 3.63 -5.58 -10.41
CA ASN A 44 3.08 -6.66 -11.21
C ASN A 44 1.90 -7.30 -10.47
N TRP A 45 0.70 -6.77 -10.74
CA TRP A 45 -0.52 -7.22 -10.08
C TRP A 45 -0.80 -8.72 -10.23
N ASP A 46 -0.32 -9.38 -11.28
CA ASP A 46 -0.51 -10.82 -11.48
C ASP A 46 0.21 -11.66 -10.43
N THR A 47 1.24 -11.10 -9.79
CA THR A 47 2.05 -11.77 -8.76
C THR A 47 1.68 -11.39 -7.33
N VAL A 48 0.81 -10.38 -7.16
CA VAL A 48 0.37 -9.95 -5.84
C VAL A 48 -0.51 -11.05 -5.22
N PRO A 49 -0.16 -11.55 -4.02
CA PRO A 49 -0.91 -12.63 -3.37
C PRO A 49 -2.23 -12.13 -2.82
N PHE A 50 -3.02 -13.03 -2.24
CA PHE A 50 -4.27 -12.71 -1.57
C PHE A 50 -4.11 -12.71 -0.05
N CYS A 51 -5.07 -12.14 0.65
CA CYS A 51 -5.20 -12.32 2.10
C CYS A 51 -6.65 -12.54 2.51
N LYS A 52 -6.85 -13.14 3.68
CA LYS A 52 -8.15 -13.15 4.34
C LYS A 52 -8.32 -11.87 5.15
N CYS A 53 -9.40 -11.14 4.89
CA CYS A 53 -9.81 -10.00 5.70
C CYS A 53 -11.33 -9.98 5.85
N SER A 54 -11.80 -9.39 6.95
CA SER A 54 -13.21 -9.07 7.16
C SER A 54 -13.67 -7.94 6.25
N ASN A 55 -14.99 -7.76 6.12
CA ASN A 55 -15.57 -6.64 5.37
C ASN A 55 -15.16 -5.28 5.95
N GLU A 56 -15.01 -5.21 7.28
CA GLU A 56 -14.58 -3.99 7.99
C GLU A 56 -13.11 -3.67 7.69
N GLU A 57 -12.23 -4.67 7.75
CA GLU A 57 -10.82 -4.51 7.37
C GLU A 57 -10.67 -4.15 5.90
N ASN A 58 -11.41 -4.79 5.00
CA ASN A 58 -11.39 -4.47 3.58
C ASN A 58 -11.81 -3.01 3.34
N SER A 59 -12.93 -2.59 3.92
CA SER A 59 -13.41 -1.20 3.81
C SER A 59 -12.44 -0.20 4.42
N LYS A 60 -11.72 -0.61 5.47
CA LYS A 60 -10.76 0.25 6.16
C LYS A 60 -9.42 0.32 5.43
N TYR A 61 -8.93 -0.72 4.78
CA TYR A 61 -7.56 -0.76 4.25
C TYR A 61 -7.45 -0.92 2.74
N ALA A 62 -8.57 -1.01 2.02
CA ALA A 62 -8.57 -0.99 0.56
C ALA A 62 -7.87 0.26 0.02
N LEU A 63 -7.11 0.06 -1.05
CA LEU A 63 -6.50 1.12 -1.84
C LEU A 63 -7.46 1.54 -2.94
N ASP A 64 -7.56 2.85 -3.16
CA ASP A 64 -8.28 3.43 -4.28
C ASP A 64 -7.30 3.86 -5.39
N ILE A 65 -7.82 3.98 -6.61
CA ILE A 65 -7.02 4.50 -7.73
C ILE A 65 -6.56 5.92 -7.41
N GLY A 66 -5.25 6.13 -7.45
CA GLY A 66 -4.61 7.41 -7.13
C GLY A 66 -4.07 7.51 -5.71
N ASP A 67 -4.29 6.49 -4.87
CA ASP A 67 -3.61 6.41 -3.57
C ASP A 67 -2.09 6.27 -3.75
N ILE A 68 -1.35 6.90 -2.85
CA ILE A 68 0.12 6.87 -2.84
C ILE A 68 0.57 5.97 -1.69
N VAL A 69 1.37 4.96 -2.02
CA VAL A 69 1.92 3.99 -1.07
C VAL A 69 3.43 4.21 -0.90
N PHE A 70 3.93 4.04 0.32
CA PHE A 70 5.36 4.18 0.64
C PHE A 70 5.86 2.96 1.41
N ALA A 71 6.97 2.37 0.97
CA ALA A 71 7.68 1.36 1.75
C ALA A 71 8.48 2.02 2.88
N ARG A 72 8.08 1.78 4.13
CA ARG A 72 8.75 2.37 5.31
C ARG A 72 9.96 1.60 5.84
N THR A 73 9.99 0.28 5.64
CA THR A 73 11.01 -0.62 6.20
C THR A 73 11.32 -1.76 5.22
N GLY A 74 12.51 -2.35 5.31
CA GLY A 74 12.97 -3.44 4.43
C GLY A 74 14.20 -3.07 3.58
N ALA A 75 14.68 -3.99 2.73
CA ALA A 75 15.85 -3.78 1.86
C ALA A 75 15.68 -2.65 0.81
N THR A 76 14.49 -2.07 0.72
CA THR A 76 14.11 -0.96 -0.14
C THR A 76 13.90 0.36 0.63
N THR A 77 14.21 0.41 1.93
CA THR A 77 14.09 1.66 2.72
C THR A 77 15.00 2.74 2.10
N GLY A 78 14.40 3.76 1.49
CA GLY A 78 15.12 4.84 0.80
C GLY A 78 15.16 4.74 -0.73
N LYS A 79 14.55 3.72 -1.36
CA LYS A 79 14.22 3.76 -2.79
C LYS A 79 12.94 4.57 -2.97
N SER A 80 13.08 5.87 -3.18
CA SER A 80 12.04 6.70 -3.77
C SER A 80 12.25 6.64 -5.26
N PHE A 81 11.23 6.21 -6.00
CA PHE A 81 11.21 6.44 -7.42
C PHE A 81 9.84 6.93 -7.90
#